data_AF-A0A378P2H4-F1
#
_entry.id   AF-A0A378P2H4-F1
#
_cell.length_a   1.000
_cell.length_b   1.000
_cell.length_c   1.000
_cell.angle_alpha   90.00
_cell.angle_beta   90.00
_cell.angle_gamma   90.00
#
_symmetry.space_group_name_H-M   'P 1'
#
loop_
_entity.id
_entity.type
_entity.pdbx_description
1 polymer ?
#
loop_
_entity_poly.entity_id
_entity_poly.type
_entity_poly.pdbx_seq_one_letter_code
_entity_poly.pdbx_strand_id
1 'polypeptide(L)'
;MERILITTMILMIQKKISWSSNYQSLVSHYKPIFDAAREDLVNCAIVQTNTTESSELEWIINILERFPAFCRQLKERHDGRTTLLINDEYDVQDLVHALLTLHFDDIREEEASPSCAGSSSRQDFLLKKERIVIEVKKTRQSLGARKIGEELIIDMARYRAHPDCDTLICFVYDPDGWVKNPKGLISDLERCDTEGKTKVVIAQF
;
A
#
# COMPACT_ATOMS: atom_id res chain seq x y z
N MET A 1 13.34 -40.85 -65.07
CA MET A 1 13.68 -39.72 -64.17
C MET A 1 12.56 -38.68 -64.07
N GLU A 2 11.91 -38.28 -65.16
CA GLU A 2 10.83 -37.25 -65.13
C GLU A 2 9.62 -37.56 -64.23
N ARG A 3 9.14 -38.81 -64.20
CA ARG A 3 7.97 -39.17 -63.35
C ARG A 3 8.23 -38.99 -61.85
N ILE A 4 9.45 -39.20 -61.38
CA ILE A 4 9.82 -39.06 -59.95
C ILE A 4 9.85 -37.58 -59.54
N LEU A 5 10.36 -36.69 -60.41
CA LEU A 5 10.41 -35.25 -60.16
C LEU A 5 9.00 -34.64 -60.08
N ILE A 6 8.08 -35.04 -60.96
CA ILE A 6 6.70 -34.55 -60.99
C ILE A 6 5.93 -34.98 -59.72
N THR A 7 6.05 -36.26 -59.31
CA THR A 7 5.39 -36.75 -58.09
C THR A 7 5.92 -36.04 -56.84
N THR A 8 7.22 -35.76 -56.78
CA THR A 8 7.84 -35.07 -55.63
C THR A 8 7.39 -33.61 -55.54
N MET A 9 7.27 -32.90 -56.68
CA MET A 9 6.74 -31.53 -56.72
C MET A 9 5.27 -31.47 -56.31
N ILE A 10 4.43 -32.41 -56.76
CA ILE A 10 3.02 -32.48 -56.37
C ILE A 10 2.89 -32.69 -54.85
N LEU A 11 3.70 -33.59 -54.27
CA LEU A 11 3.69 -33.85 -52.82
C LEU A 11 4.13 -32.62 -52.02
N MET A 12 5.12 -31.87 -52.52
CA MET A 12 5.57 -30.62 -51.89
C MET A 12 4.53 -29.51 -51.97
N ILE A 13 3.82 -29.38 -53.09
CA ILE A 13 2.73 -28.41 -53.27
C ILE A 13 1.55 -28.77 -52.37
N GLN A 14 1.13 -30.03 -52.31
CA GLN A 14 0.06 -30.49 -51.43
C GLN A 14 0.41 -30.29 -49.96
N LYS A 15 1.65 -30.59 -49.55
CA LYS A 15 2.13 -30.24 -48.20
C LYS A 15 2.04 -28.74 -47.98
N LYS A 16 2.60 -27.89 -48.85
CA LYS A 16 2.61 -26.44 -48.67
C LYS A 16 1.19 -25.83 -48.56
N ILE A 17 0.24 -26.32 -49.35
CA ILE A 17 -1.18 -25.94 -49.30
C ILE A 17 -1.84 -26.40 -47.98
N SER A 18 -1.55 -27.63 -47.54
CA SER A 18 -2.01 -28.15 -46.26
C SER A 18 -1.45 -27.36 -45.07
N TRP A 19 -0.16 -26.99 -45.10
CA TRP A 19 0.47 -26.14 -44.10
C TRP A 19 -0.15 -24.72 -44.08
N SER A 20 -0.43 -24.11 -45.24
CA SER A 20 -1.08 -22.80 -45.29
C SER A 20 -2.54 -22.83 -44.83
N SER A 21 -3.28 -23.91 -45.13
CA SER A 21 -4.67 -24.08 -44.71
C SER A 21 -4.78 -24.35 -43.21
N ASN A 22 -3.91 -25.20 -42.65
CA ASN A 22 -3.84 -25.42 -41.20
C ASN A 22 -3.40 -24.16 -40.46
N TYR A 23 -2.45 -23.39 -41.00
CA TYR A 23 -2.05 -22.11 -40.42
C TYR A 23 -3.19 -21.09 -40.43
N GLN A 24 -3.92 -20.96 -41.55
CA GLN A 24 -5.07 -20.06 -41.61
C GLN A 24 -6.18 -20.48 -40.64
N SER A 25 -6.47 -21.77 -40.51
CA SER A 25 -7.45 -22.28 -39.55
C SER A 25 -7.03 -22.01 -38.09
N LEU A 26 -5.74 -22.22 -37.77
CA LEU A 26 -5.18 -21.90 -36.46
C LEU A 26 -5.32 -20.41 -36.13
N VAL A 27 -4.97 -19.55 -37.08
CA VAL A 27 -5.04 -18.10 -36.91
C VAL A 27 -6.48 -17.59 -36.89
N SER A 28 -7.39 -18.14 -37.70
CA SER A 28 -8.77 -17.65 -37.77
C SER A 28 -9.62 -18.11 -36.60
N HIS A 29 -9.43 -19.34 -36.11
CA HIS A 29 -10.30 -19.93 -35.09
C HIS A 29 -9.70 -19.85 -33.69
N TYR A 30 -8.41 -20.10 -33.53
CA TYR A 30 -7.82 -20.24 -32.19
C TYR A 30 -7.14 -18.97 -31.70
N LYS A 31 -6.57 -18.15 -32.60
CA LYS A 31 -5.96 -16.87 -32.21
C LYS A 31 -6.95 -15.92 -31.51
N PRO A 32 -8.22 -15.76 -31.97
CA PRO A 32 -9.16 -14.89 -31.27
C PRO A 32 -9.49 -15.39 -29.86
N ILE A 33 -9.62 -16.71 -29.68
CA ILE A 33 -9.88 -17.32 -28.37
C ILE A 33 -8.68 -17.13 -27.43
N PHE A 34 -7.47 -17.31 -27.95
CA PHE A 34 -6.25 -17.09 -27.17
C PHE A 34 -6.04 -15.61 -26.81
N ASP A 35 -6.29 -14.70 -27.76
CA ASP A 35 -6.20 -13.26 -27.53
C ASP A 35 -7.22 -12.81 -26.48
N ALA A 36 -8.46 -13.30 -26.56
CA ALA A 36 -9.51 -13.03 -25.57
C ALA A 36 -9.12 -13.58 -24.18
N ALA A 37 -8.65 -14.83 -24.08
CA ALA A 37 -8.22 -15.41 -22.82
C ALA A 37 -7.02 -14.65 -22.20
N ARG A 38 -6.11 -14.14 -23.02
CA ARG A 38 -5.01 -13.29 -22.58
C ARG A 38 -5.52 -11.94 -22.07
N GLU A 39 -6.47 -11.33 -22.76
CA GLU A 39 -7.08 -10.07 -22.36
C GLU A 39 -7.85 -10.23 -21.03
N ASP A 40 -8.60 -11.32 -20.88
CA ASP A 40 -9.28 -11.69 -19.63
C ASP A 40 -8.28 -11.89 -18.49
N LEU A 41 -7.14 -12.55 -18.74
CA LEU A 41 -6.10 -12.76 -17.72
C LEU A 41 -5.47 -11.44 -17.27
N VAL A 42 -5.19 -10.53 -18.21
CA VAL A 42 -4.68 -9.18 -17.90
C VAL A 42 -5.70 -8.39 -17.09
N ASN A 43 -6.97 -8.44 -17.48
CA ASN A 43 -8.04 -7.76 -16.74
C ASN A 43 -8.24 -8.35 -15.34
N CYS A 44 -8.19 -9.67 -15.17
CA CYS A 44 -8.23 -10.31 -13.86
C CYS A 44 -7.06 -9.88 -12.97
N ALA A 45 -5.84 -9.80 -13.53
CA ALA A 45 -4.67 -9.34 -12.78
C ALA A 45 -4.83 -7.87 -12.34
N ILE A 46 -5.30 -6.98 -13.21
CA ILE A 46 -5.55 -5.56 -12.88
C ILE A 46 -6.65 -5.41 -11.82
N VAL A 47 -7.72 -6.21 -11.91
CA VAL A 47 -8.79 -6.21 -10.90
C VAL A 47 -8.25 -6.72 -9.57
N GLN A 48 -7.42 -7.76 -9.57
CA GLN A 48 -6.77 -8.26 -8.36
C GLN A 48 -5.85 -7.21 -7.75
N THR A 49 -4.99 -6.54 -8.51
CA THR A 49 -4.10 -5.49 -7.97
C THR A 49 -4.90 -4.33 -7.37
N ASN A 50 -5.93 -3.82 -8.06
CA ASN A 50 -6.73 -2.71 -7.55
C ASN A 50 -7.56 -3.08 -6.31
N THR A 51 -8.03 -4.33 -6.24
CA THR A 51 -8.78 -4.82 -5.07
C THR A 51 -7.84 -5.08 -3.89
N THR A 52 -6.65 -5.61 -4.17
CA THR A 52 -5.62 -5.88 -3.17
C THR A 52 -5.08 -4.59 -2.55
N GLU A 53 -4.75 -3.58 -3.36
CA GLU A 53 -4.31 -2.26 -2.86
C GLU A 53 -5.36 -1.57 -1.98
N SER A 54 -6.64 -1.58 -2.41
CA SER A 54 -7.75 -1.08 -1.58
C SER A 54 -7.86 -1.87 -0.28
N SER A 55 -7.66 -3.19 -0.34
CA SER A 55 -7.75 -4.05 0.84
C SER A 55 -6.60 -3.79 1.81
N GLU A 56 -5.36 -3.66 1.37
CA GLU A 56 -4.21 -3.47 2.28
C GLU A 56 -4.32 -2.15 3.05
N LEU A 57 -4.72 -1.08 2.35
CA LEU A 57 -4.99 0.22 2.97
C LEU A 57 -6.12 0.15 4.00
N GLU A 58 -7.24 -0.50 3.65
CA GLU A 58 -8.37 -0.70 4.58
C GLU A 58 -7.97 -1.50 5.82
N TRP A 59 -7.12 -2.51 5.66
CA TRP A 59 -6.62 -3.32 6.78
C TRP A 59 -5.74 -2.49 7.71
N ILE A 60 -4.82 -1.69 7.17
CA ILE A 60 -3.98 -0.78 7.97
C ILE A 60 -4.86 0.22 8.73
N ILE A 61 -5.80 0.89 8.04
CA ILE A 61 -6.71 1.84 8.68
C ILE A 61 -7.49 1.17 9.81
N ASN A 62 -8.04 -0.02 9.58
CA ASN A 62 -8.78 -0.76 10.62
C ASN A 62 -7.89 -1.16 11.81
N ILE A 63 -6.63 -1.52 11.60
CA ILE A 63 -5.66 -1.77 12.69
C ILE A 63 -5.47 -0.50 13.53
N LEU A 64 -5.23 0.64 12.87
CA LEU A 64 -4.95 1.92 13.52
C LEU A 64 -6.18 2.47 14.26
N GLU A 65 -7.38 2.36 13.68
CA GLU A 65 -8.65 2.72 14.33
C GLU A 65 -8.92 1.87 15.58
N ARG A 66 -8.53 0.58 15.56
CA ARG A 66 -8.70 -0.36 16.68
C ARG A 66 -7.55 -0.33 17.68
N PHE A 67 -6.50 0.44 17.42
CA PHE A 67 -5.33 0.54 18.28
C PHE A 67 -5.67 0.87 19.75
N PRO A 68 -6.63 1.75 20.09
CA PRO A 68 -7.01 2.00 21.49
C PRO A 68 -7.56 0.75 22.18
N ALA A 69 -8.31 -0.10 21.46
CA ALA A 69 -8.83 -1.35 22.00
C ALA A 69 -7.71 -2.36 22.27
N PHE A 70 -6.74 -2.45 21.36
CA PHE A 70 -5.52 -3.23 21.55
C PHE A 70 -4.74 -2.77 22.79
N CYS A 71 -4.49 -1.47 22.94
CA CYS A 71 -3.80 -0.91 24.10
C CYS A 71 -4.55 -1.17 25.42
N ARG A 72 -5.90 -1.12 25.41
CA ARG A 72 -6.71 -1.47 26.58
C ARG A 72 -6.55 -2.94 26.96
N GLN A 73 -6.58 -3.85 25.99
CA GLN A 73 -6.37 -5.28 26.25
C GLN A 73 -4.99 -5.56 26.84
N LEU A 74 -3.94 -4.85 26.39
CA LEU A 74 -2.61 -4.98 26.95
C LEU A 74 -2.54 -4.52 28.41
N LYS A 75 -3.40 -3.60 28.86
CA LYS A 75 -3.49 -3.18 30.27
C LYS A 75 -4.19 -4.22 31.15
N GLU A 76 -5.05 -5.05 30.58
CA GLU A 76 -5.78 -6.11 31.29
C GLU A 76 -4.93 -7.37 31.45
N ARG A 77 -3.99 -7.33 32.39
CA ARG A 77 -3.03 -8.41 32.64
C ARG A 77 -3.46 -9.30 33.79
N HIS A 78 -3.28 -10.61 33.62
CA HIS A 78 -3.47 -11.60 34.70
C HIS A 78 -2.58 -11.25 35.90
N ASP A 79 -3.13 -11.35 37.12
CA ASP A 79 -2.40 -11.21 38.39
C ASP A 79 -1.65 -9.88 38.53
N GLY A 80 -2.21 -8.79 37.98
CA GLY A 80 -1.66 -7.44 38.12
C GLY A 80 -0.26 -7.25 37.52
N ARG A 81 0.16 -8.12 36.59
CA ARG A 81 1.47 -8.03 35.95
C ARG A 81 1.66 -6.69 35.25
N THR A 82 2.87 -6.16 35.33
CA THR A 82 3.28 -4.96 34.60
C THR A 82 3.03 -5.12 33.10
N THR A 83 2.49 -4.07 32.49
CA THR A 83 2.29 -3.96 31.05
C THR A 83 3.32 -3.04 30.42
N LEU A 84 3.39 -3.02 29.08
CA LEU A 84 4.20 -2.05 28.35
C LEU A 84 3.62 -0.65 28.58
N LEU A 85 4.47 0.28 29.03
CA LEU A 85 4.09 1.68 29.23
C LEU A 85 4.18 2.40 27.89
N ILE A 86 3.13 3.14 27.52
CA ILE A 86 3.09 3.95 26.29
C ILE A 86 3.22 5.42 26.70
N ASN A 87 4.44 5.91 26.76
CA ASN A 87 4.77 7.25 27.24
C ASN A 87 4.78 8.25 26.08
N ASP A 88 5.47 7.91 25.00
CA ASP A 88 5.68 8.80 23.85
C ASP A 88 5.35 8.14 22.50
N GLU A 89 5.73 8.81 21.41
CA GLU A 89 5.45 8.36 20.04
C GLU A 89 6.27 7.13 19.64
N TYR A 90 7.47 6.95 20.19
CA TYR A 90 8.31 5.78 19.89
C TYR A 90 7.69 4.51 20.48
N ASP A 91 7.10 4.58 21.68
CA ASP A 91 6.36 3.45 22.25
C ASP A 91 5.14 3.06 21.39
N VAL A 92 4.50 4.04 20.72
CA VAL A 92 3.40 3.77 19.79
C VAL A 92 3.93 3.15 18.51
N GLN A 93 5.06 3.64 17.98
CA GLN A 93 5.73 3.08 16.81
C GLN A 93 6.06 1.60 17.02
N ASP A 94 6.69 1.23 18.14
CA ASP A 94 7.04 -0.17 18.44
C ASP A 94 5.81 -1.09 18.38
N LEU A 95 4.70 -0.65 18.96
CA LEU A 95 3.46 -1.42 18.98
C LEU A 95 2.78 -1.50 17.61
N VAL A 96 2.77 -0.41 16.85
CA VAL A 96 2.25 -0.38 15.48
C VAL A 96 3.09 -1.27 14.58
N HIS A 97 4.42 -1.20 14.67
CA HIS A 97 5.35 -2.06 13.94
C HIS A 97 5.04 -3.54 14.21
N ALA A 98 4.91 -3.92 15.48
CA ALA A 98 4.55 -5.28 15.86
C ALA A 98 3.22 -5.75 15.24
N LEU A 99 2.21 -4.87 15.14
CA LEU A 99 0.93 -5.21 14.49
C LEU A 99 1.08 -5.34 12.96
N LEU A 100 1.87 -4.47 12.33
CA LEU A 100 2.09 -4.50 10.88
C LEU A 100 2.85 -5.76 10.44
N THR A 101 3.83 -6.23 11.23
CA THR A 101 4.59 -7.47 10.91
C THR A 101 3.73 -8.73 10.82
N LEU A 102 2.47 -8.68 11.29
CA LEU A 102 1.52 -9.78 11.12
C LEU A 102 1.05 -9.96 9.67
N HIS A 103 1.15 -8.90 8.86
CA HIS A 103 0.58 -8.83 7.51
C HIS A 103 1.58 -8.41 6.43
N PHE A 104 2.68 -7.76 6.80
CA PHE A 104 3.64 -7.19 5.85
C PHE A 104 5.06 -7.69 6.11
N ASP A 105 5.73 -8.17 5.05
CA ASP A 105 7.06 -8.77 5.13
C ASP A 105 8.21 -7.74 5.00
N ASP A 106 7.99 -6.61 4.32
CA ASP A 106 9.00 -5.57 4.05
C ASP A 106 8.56 -4.21 4.60
N ILE A 107 8.73 -4.05 5.91
CA ILE A 107 8.51 -2.79 6.64
C ILE A 107 9.88 -2.17 6.87
N ARG A 108 10.13 -1.00 6.28
CA ARG A 108 11.40 -0.29 6.42
C ARG A 108 11.21 0.92 7.31
N GLU A 109 12.03 1.03 8.34
CA GLU A 109 12.27 2.30 9.00
C GLU A 109 13.22 3.08 8.07
N GLU A 110 12.76 4.14 7.39
CA GLU A 110 13.57 4.80 6.35
C GLU A 110 14.88 5.36 6.97
N GLU A 111 16.03 5.13 6.33
CA GLU A 111 17.24 5.89 6.60
C GLU A 111 17.17 7.21 5.83
N ALA A 112 17.62 8.30 6.47
CA ALA A 112 17.61 9.66 5.95
C ALA A 112 17.79 9.75 4.43
N SER A 113 16.76 10.20 3.72
CA SER A 113 16.89 10.54 2.30
C SER A 113 18.00 11.57 2.13
N PRO A 114 19.01 11.33 1.28
CA PRO A 114 20.06 12.29 1.05
C PRO A 114 19.46 13.40 0.19
N SER A 115 19.47 14.62 0.70
CA SER A 115 19.05 15.87 0.04
C SER A 115 17.56 16.23 0.10
N CYS A 116 17.19 16.95 1.17
CA CYS A 116 16.44 18.20 1.06
C CYS A 116 16.63 19.02 2.34
N ALA A 117 17.37 20.13 2.24
CA ALA A 117 17.48 21.20 3.25
C ALA A 117 17.59 20.78 4.73
N GLY A 118 18.65 20.06 5.10
CA GLY A 118 19.24 20.15 6.43
C GLY A 118 18.48 19.56 7.62
N SER A 119 17.36 18.87 7.41
CA SER A 119 16.72 18.06 8.45
C SER A 119 16.41 16.69 7.87
N SER A 120 17.21 15.69 8.26
CA SER A 120 16.90 14.28 8.02
C SER A 120 15.70 13.91 8.89
N SER A 121 14.48 14.09 8.37
CA SER A 121 13.32 13.51 9.03
C SER A 121 13.21 12.05 8.60
N ARG A 122 13.46 11.16 9.55
CA ARG A 122 13.16 9.75 9.43
C ARG A 122 11.65 9.60 9.26
N GLN A 123 11.18 8.89 8.24
CA GLN A 123 9.79 8.43 8.19
C GLN A 123 9.65 7.21 9.10
N ASP A 124 8.53 7.09 9.80
CA ASP A 124 8.38 6.02 10.81
C ASP A 124 8.30 4.64 10.15
N PHE A 125 7.40 4.45 9.17
CA PHE A 125 7.31 3.19 8.42
C PHE A 125 7.10 3.41 6.92
N LEU A 126 7.92 2.73 6.12
CA LEU A 126 7.73 2.57 4.68
C LEU A 126 7.42 1.11 4.37
N LEU A 127 6.19 0.85 3.96
CA LEU A 127 5.73 -0.41 3.39
C LEU A 127 6.13 -0.40 1.91
N LYS A 128 7.35 -0.88 1.61
CA LYS A 128 8.03 -0.60 0.35
C LYS A 128 7.29 -1.15 -0.87
N LYS A 129 6.70 -2.34 -0.74
CA LYS A 129 6.00 -3.02 -1.81
C LYS A 129 4.64 -2.37 -2.09
N GLU A 130 3.95 -1.97 -1.02
CA GLU A 130 2.64 -1.33 -1.04
C GLU A 130 2.73 0.17 -1.33
N ARG A 131 3.95 0.74 -1.26
CA ARG A 131 4.24 2.17 -1.45
C ARG A 131 3.44 3.05 -0.48
N ILE A 132 3.21 2.53 0.73
CA ILE A 132 2.51 3.22 1.81
C ILE A 132 3.53 3.71 2.83
N VAL A 133 3.42 4.98 3.23
CA VAL A 133 4.16 5.53 4.36
C VAL A 133 3.19 5.76 5.52
N ILE A 134 3.61 5.40 6.72
CA ILE A 134 2.86 5.63 7.94
C ILE A 134 3.71 6.55 8.83
N GLU A 135 3.15 7.71 9.17
CA GLU A 135 3.70 8.66 10.13
C GLU A 135 2.92 8.53 11.44
N VAL A 136 3.60 8.33 12.56
CA VAL A 136 2.98 8.09 13.87
C VAL A 136 3.24 9.27 14.81
N LYS A 137 2.17 9.74 15.44
CA LYS A 137 2.23 10.76 16.49
C LYS A 137 1.50 10.27 17.73
N LYS A 138 2.03 10.64 18.90
CA LYS A 138 1.30 10.53 20.17
C LYS A 138 1.09 11.90 20.76
N THR A 139 -0.16 12.24 21.03
CA THR A 139 -0.47 13.51 21.70
C THR A 139 0.06 13.51 23.15
N ARG A 140 0.36 14.71 23.62
CA ARG A 140 0.78 14.99 25.00
C ARG A 140 0.46 16.45 25.32
N GLN A 141 0.62 16.84 26.58
CA GLN A 141 0.37 18.23 27.01
C GLN A 141 1.06 19.28 26.13
N SER A 142 2.29 18.99 25.68
CA SER A 142 3.07 19.90 24.83
C SER A 142 2.74 19.79 23.33
N LEU A 143 1.95 18.79 22.91
CA LEU A 143 1.66 18.42 21.53
C LEU A 143 0.15 18.10 21.36
N GLY A 144 -0.67 19.14 21.39
CA GLY A 144 -2.11 19.06 21.12
C GLY A 144 -2.47 19.40 19.67
N ALA A 145 -3.77 19.49 19.37
CA ALA A 145 -4.32 19.61 18.01
C ALA A 145 -3.60 20.61 17.08
N ARG A 146 -3.32 21.83 17.56
CA ARG A 146 -2.68 22.88 16.74
C ARG A 146 -1.28 22.45 16.28
N LYS A 147 -0.47 21.95 17.21
CA LYS A 147 0.92 21.57 16.92
C LYS A 147 0.99 20.27 16.11
N ILE A 148 0.09 19.32 16.39
CA ILE A 148 -0.08 18.13 15.54
C ILE A 148 -0.37 18.53 14.11
N GLY A 149 -1.31 19.45 13.88
CA GLY A 149 -1.60 19.94 12.53
C GLY A 149 -0.40 20.62 11.87
N GLU A 150 0.34 21.45 12.61
CA GLU A 150 1.57 22.12 12.12
C GLU A 150 2.66 21.10 11.72
N GLU A 151 2.89 20.07 12.53
CA GLU A 151 3.85 19.00 12.23
C GLU A 151 3.39 18.15 11.03
N LEU A 152 2.15 17.67 11.03
CA LEU A 152 1.64 16.81 9.97
C LEU A 152 1.62 17.50 8.59
N ILE A 153 1.40 18.82 8.53
CA ILE A 153 1.51 19.56 7.26
C ILE A 153 2.94 19.50 6.71
N ILE A 154 3.95 19.57 7.56
CA ILE A 154 5.36 19.43 7.17
C ILE A 154 5.61 18.00 6.70
N ASP A 155 5.11 17.00 7.44
CA ASP A 155 5.27 15.59 7.12
C ASP A 155 4.65 15.27 5.73
N MET A 156 3.42 15.76 5.49
CA MET A 156 2.73 15.65 4.18
C MET A 156 3.52 16.31 3.04
N ALA A 157 4.11 17.49 3.28
CA ALA A 157 4.89 18.18 2.26
C ALA A 157 6.18 17.41 1.90
N ARG A 158 6.82 16.78 2.89
CA ARG A 158 8.02 15.94 2.67
C ARG A 158 7.67 14.67 1.90
N TYR A 159 6.58 14.00 2.28
CA TYR A 159 6.10 12.79 1.63
C TYR A 159 5.83 13.00 0.13
N ARG A 160 5.23 14.13 -0.28
CA ARG A 160 4.98 14.40 -1.71
C ARG A 160 6.22 14.36 -2.60
N ALA A 161 7.40 14.58 -2.02
CA ALA A 161 8.67 14.52 -2.74
C ALA A 161 9.29 13.11 -2.74
N HIS A 162 8.71 12.16 -2.00
CA HIS A 162 9.27 10.81 -1.83
C HIS A 162 8.93 9.92 -3.03
N PRO A 163 9.92 9.39 -3.76
CA PRO A 163 9.69 8.68 -5.03
C PRO A 163 8.96 7.34 -4.84
N ASP A 164 9.00 6.80 -3.62
CA ASP A 164 8.52 5.47 -3.31
C ASP A 164 7.27 5.44 -2.44
N CYS A 165 6.52 6.54 -2.42
CA CYS A 165 5.28 6.59 -1.69
C CYS A 165 4.13 7.12 -2.55
N ASP A 166 3.06 6.34 -2.59
CA ASP A 166 1.82 6.66 -3.30
C ASP A 166 0.69 7.00 -2.33
N THR A 167 0.77 6.58 -1.07
CA THR A 167 -0.21 6.89 -0.02
C THR A 167 0.48 7.16 1.31
N LEU A 168 0.13 8.28 1.94
CA LEU A 168 0.57 8.63 3.30
C LEU A 168 -0.56 8.42 4.29
N ILE A 169 -0.27 7.73 5.38
CA ILE A 169 -1.17 7.56 6.52
C ILE A 169 -0.57 8.31 7.71
N CYS A 170 -1.24 9.38 8.16
CA CYS A 170 -0.90 10.06 9.39
C CYS A 170 -1.72 9.49 10.55
N PHE A 171 -1.08 8.72 11.42
CA PHE A 171 -1.69 8.13 12.60
C PHE A 171 -1.42 8.97 13.85
N VAL A 172 -2.47 9.39 14.54
CA VAL A 172 -2.37 10.12 15.81
C VAL A 172 -3.04 9.33 16.92
N TYR A 173 -2.24 8.81 17.85
CA TYR A 173 -2.75 8.22 19.09
C TYR A 173 -3.00 9.32 20.13
N ASP A 174 -4.28 9.52 20.49
CA ASP A 174 -4.72 10.52 21.44
C ASP A 174 -5.45 9.88 22.63
N PRO A 175 -4.71 9.24 23.56
CA PRO A 175 -5.32 8.54 24.69
C PRO A 175 -6.04 9.46 25.68
N ASP A 176 -5.69 10.75 25.71
CA ASP A 176 -6.18 11.70 26.72
C ASP A 176 -7.14 12.76 26.16
N GLY A 177 -7.43 12.72 24.85
CA GLY A 177 -8.37 13.64 24.21
C GLY A 177 -7.84 15.06 24.01
N TRP A 178 -6.54 15.24 23.77
CA TRP A 178 -5.94 16.55 23.48
C TRP A 178 -6.45 17.17 22.16
N VAL A 179 -6.97 16.34 21.25
CA VAL A 179 -7.66 16.77 20.02
C VAL A 179 -9.18 16.78 20.26
N LYS A 180 -9.72 17.95 20.60
CA LYS A 180 -11.16 18.10 20.93
C LYS A 180 -12.12 17.87 19.76
N ASN A 181 -11.70 18.17 18.53
CA ASN A 181 -12.50 17.96 17.32
C ASN A 181 -11.67 17.18 16.27
N PRO A 182 -11.52 15.85 16.44
CA PRO A 182 -10.72 15.04 15.53
C PRO A 182 -11.23 15.09 14.09
N LYS A 183 -12.55 15.00 13.90
CA LYS A 183 -13.20 15.02 12.57
C LYS A 183 -12.89 16.30 11.80
N GLY A 184 -12.92 17.45 12.47
CA GLY A 184 -12.55 18.72 11.88
C GLY A 184 -11.07 18.75 11.47
N LEU A 185 -10.17 18.33 12.36
CA LEU A 185 -8.73 18.30 12.08
C LEU A 185 -8.39 17.35 10.91
N ILE A 186 -8.96 16.14 10.89
CA ILE A 186 -8.83 15.19 9.79
C ILE A 186 -9.28 15.84 8.48
N SER A 187 -10.48 16.43 8.46
CA SER A 187 -11.04 17.05 7.25
C SER A 187 -10.18 18.21 6.74
N ASP A 188 -9.64 19.03 7.65
CA ASP A 188 -8.78 20.15 7.30
C ASP A 188 -7.44 19.69 6.72
N LEU A 189 -6.82 18.67 7.32
CA LEU A 189 -5.54 18.11 6.86
C LEU A 189 -5.68 17.39 5.53
N GLU A 190 -6.67 16.50 5.39
CA GLU A 190 -6.87 15.75 4.14
C GLU A 190 -7.23 16.68 2.96
N ARG A 191 -7.92 17.80 3.21
CA ARG A 191 -8.20 18.81 2.17
C ARG A 191 -6.95 19.56 1.70
N CYS A 192 -5.90 19.64 2.53
CA CYS A 192 -4.62 20.17 2.09
C CYS A 192 -3.95 19.26 1.04
N ASP A 193 -4.46 18.05 0.84
CA ASP A 193 -4.00 17.11 -0.16
C ASP A 193 -4.86 17.05 -1.42
N THR A 194 -4.43 17.77 -2.45
CA THR A 194 -5.13 17.86 -3.74
C THR A 194 -5.14 16.54 -4.51
N GLU A 195 -4.22 15.63 -4.21
CA GLU A 195 -4.15 14.31 -4.87
C GLU A 195 -4.98 13.24 -4.14
N GLY A 196 -5.48 13.52 -2.92
CA GLY A 196 -6.29 12.58 -2.15
C GLY A 196 -5.54 11.33 -1.68
N LYS A 197 -4.21 11.38 -1.63
CA LYS A 197 -3.31 10.29 -1.27
C LYS A 197 -2.97 10.26 0.22
N THR A 198 -3.42 11.24 0.98
CA THR A 198 -3.23 11.32 2.43
C THR A 198 -4.48 10.82 3.15
N LYS A 199 -4.28 9.96 4.15
CA LYS A 199 -5.29 9.52 5.10
C LYS A 199 -4.87 9.88 6.51
N VAL A 200 -5.78 10.47 7.29
CA VAL A 200 -5.50 10.84 8.68
C VAL A 200 -6.38 10.03 9.62
N VAL A 201 -5.75 9.29 10.53
CA VAL A 201 -6.43 8.48 11.55
C VAL A 201 -6.11 9.06 12.92
N ILE A 202 -7.11 9.58 13.62
CA ILE A 202 -6.97 10.03 15.01
C ILE A 202 -7.71 9.05 15.91
N ALA A 203 -6.96 8.27 16.69
CA ALA A 203 -7.51 7.23 17.54
C ALA A 203 -7.60 7.70 18.99
N GLN A 204 -8.85 7.78 19.49
CA GLN A 204 -9.23 8.15 20.85
C GLN A 204 -10.01 6.99 21.51
N PHE A 205 -10.20 7.05 22.83
CA PHE A 205 -11.01 6.10 23.58
C PHE A 205 -12.51 6.38 23.50
#